data_AF-A0A8B9MFH9-F1
#
_entry.id   AF-A0A8B9MFH9-F1
#
_cell.length_a   1.000
_cell.length_b   1.000
_cell.length_c   1.000
_cell.angle_alpha   90.00
_cell.angle_beta   90.00
_cell.angle_gamma   90.00
#
_symmetry.space_group_name_H-M   'P 1'
#
loop_
_entity.id
_entity.type
_entity.pdbx_description
1 polymer ?
#
loop_
_entity_poly.entity_id
_entity_poly.type
_entity_poly.pdbx_seq_one_letter_code
_entity_poly.pdbx_strand_id
1 'polypeptide(L)'
;GGHPAGALPARPLSRQQERHYRLLSELQALVKALPSPCQQRLSYTTLSDLALALLDGTVFEIVQGLLEIQHLTEKNLYSQRLQLHSETLRGGGKAGQ
;
A
#
# COMPACT_ATOMS: atom_id res chain seq x y z
N GLY A 1 35.53 -46.77 -11.28
CA GLY A 1 35.75 -45.55 -10.48
C GLY A 1 34.50 -44.72 -10.54
N GLY A 2 33.78 -44.63 -9.41
CA GLY A 2 32.56 -43.83 -9.30
C GLY A 2 32.82 -42.58 -8.47
N HIS A 3 32.42 -41.43 -8.99
CA HIS A 3 31.99 -40.27 -8.22
C HIS A 3 31.05 -39.44 -9.12
N PRO A 4 29.77 -39.33 -8.79
CA PRO A 4 28.87 -38.35 -9.37
C PRO A 4 28.87 -37.06 -8.55
N ALA A 5 28.29 -36.01 -9.14
CA ALA A 5 27.66 -34.88 -8.43
C ALA A 5 28.58 -33.80 -7.83
N GLY A 6 29.07 -32.93 -8.70
CA GLY A 6 29.29 -31.51 -8.34
C GLY A 6 27.96 -30.76 -8.32
N ALA A 7 27.13 -31.01 -7.30
CA ALA A 7 26.00 -30.15 -7.00
C ALA A 7 26.54 -28.85 -6.39
N LEU A 8 26.64 -27.80 -7.21
CA LEU A 8 26.95 -26.45 -6.75
C LEU A 8 25.95 -26.05 -5.65
N PRO A 9 26.41 -25.57 -4.48
CA PRO A 9 25.49 -25.02 -3.49
C PRO A 9 24.83 -23.78 -4.08
N ALA A 10 23.49 -23.80 -4.16
CA ALA A 10 22.70 -22.63 -4.53
C ALA A 10 23.12 -21.46 -3.62
N ARG A 11 23.70 -20.41 -4.21
CA ARG A 11 24.09 -19.21 -3.46
C ARG A 11 22.84 -18.70 -2.74
N PRO A 12 22.90 -18.42 -1.42
CA PRO A 12 21.76 -17.89 -0.72
C PRO A 12 21.35 -16.57 -1.37
N LEU A 13 20.11 -16.50 -1.84
CA LEU A 13 19.51 -15.28 -2.36
C LEU A 13 19.56 -14.22 -1.26
N SER A 14 19.75 -12.95 -1.63
CA SER A 14 19.59 -11.87 -0.64
C SER A 14 18.17 -11.90 -0.09
N ARG A 15 17.96 -11.52 1.18
CA ARG A 15 16.62 -11.50 1.81
C ARG A 15 15.58 -10.74 0.97
N GLN A 16 16.03 -9.72 0.23
CA GLN A 16 15.20 -8.95 -0.68
C GLN A 16 14.82 -9.71 -1.94
N GLN A 17 15.76 -10.45 -2.55
CA GLN A 17 15.46 -11.34 -3.67
C GLN A 17 14.51 -12.45 -3.25
N GLU A 18 14.69 -13.05 -2.08
CA GLU A 18 13.78 -14.07 -1.57
C GLU A 18 12.35 -13.52 -1.43
N ARG A 19 12.20 -12.33 -0.84
CA ARG A 19 10.89 -11.66 -0.75
C ARG A 19 10.32 -11.34 -2.11
N HIS A 20 11.13 -10.86 -3.05
CA HIS A 20 10.70 -10.57 -4.42
C HIS A 20 10.17 -11.82 -5.12
N TYR A 21 10.90 -12.93 -5.07
CA TYR A 21 10.46 -14.19 -5.66
C TYR A 21 9.19 -14.74 -5.02
N ARG A 22 9.06 -14.66 -3.69
CA ARG A 22 7.83 -15.07 -3.01
C ARG A 22 6.64 -14.24 -3.49
N LEU A 23 6.78 -12.92 -3.51
CA LEU A 23 5.70 -12.02 -3.91
C LEU A 23 5.34 -12.17 -5.39
N LEU A 24 6.34 -12.32 -6.26
CA LEU A 24 6.14 -12.61 -7.68
C LEU A 24 5.40 -13.93 -7.89
N SER A 25 5.72 -14.97 -7.11
CA SER A 25 5.03 -16.26 -7.17
C SER A 25 3.57 -16.14 -6.75
N GLU A 26 3.26 -15.37 -5.71
CA GLU A 26 1.90 -15.10 -5.26
C GLU A 26 1.11 -14.31 -6.32
N LEU A 27 1.72 -13.26 -6.90
CA LEU A 27 1.12 -12.49 -7.99
C LEU A 27 0.80 -13.37 -9.21
N GLN A 28 1.72 -14.26 -9.60
CA GLN A 28 1.48 -15.20 -10.70
C GLN A 28 0.34 -16.18 -10.40
N ALA A 29 0.22 -16.65 -9.14
CA ALA A 29 -0.89 -17.50 -8.74
C ALA A 29 -2.24 -16.78 -8.83
N LEU A 30 -2.28 -15.50 -8.43
CA LEU A 30 -3.47 -14.66 -8.57
C LEU A 30 -3.84 -14.44 -10.04
N VAL A 31 -2.86 -14.17 -10.91
CA VAL A 31 -3.12 -14.00 -12.35
C VAL A 31 -3.69 -15.26 -12.97
N LYS A 32 -3.21 -16.45 -12.58
CA LYS A 32 -3.75 -17.73 -13.08
C LYS A 32 -5.23 -17.94 -12.73
N ALA A 33 -5.73 -17.29 -11.67
CA ALA A 33 -7.14 -17.33 -11.30
C ALA A 33 -8.02 -16.34 -12.09
N LEU A 34 -7.43 -15.44 -12.89
CA LEU A 34 -8.16 -14.47 -13.70
C LEU A 34 -8.56 -15.02 -15.08
N PRO A 35 -9.59 -14.45 -15.74
CA PRO A 35 -9.91 -14.79 -17.13
C PRO A 35 -8.73 -14.53 -18.10
N SER A 36 -8.62 -15.32 -19.17
CA SER A 36 -7.51 -15.24 -20.14
C SER A 36 -7.22 -13.83 -20.68
N PRO A 37 -8.20 -12.95 -20.97
CA PRO A 37 -7.91 -11.58 -21.42
C PRO A 37 -7.12 -10.76 -20.40
N CYS A 38 -7.33 -11.00 -19.10
CA CYS A 38 -6.58 -10.34 -18.03
C CYS A 38 -5.16 -10.90 -17.94
N GLN A 39 -5.00 -12.22 -18.10
CA GLN A 39 -3.68 -12.87 -18.07
C GLN A 39 -2.75 -12.35 -19.17
N GLN A 40 -3.28 -12.15 -20.39
CA GLN A 40 -2.50 -11.66 -21.53
C GLN A 40 -1.97 -10.22 -21.32
N ARG A 41 -2.66 -9.41 -20.50
CA ARG A 41 -2.25 -8.04 -20.19
C ARG A 41 -1.23 -7.94 -19.06
N LEU A 42 -1.08 -9.01 -18.28
CA LEU A 42 -0.21 -9.05 -17.11
C LEU A 42 1.04 -9.88 -17.44
N SER A 43 1.98 -9.25 -18.14
CA SER A 43 3.25 -9.88 -18.51
C SER A 43 4.13 -10.13 -17.27
N TYR A 44 5.10 -11.03 -17.41
CA TYR A 44 6.10 -11.28 -16.36
C TYR A 44 6.80 -10.00 -15.91
N THR A 45 7.14 -9.10 -16.84
CA THR A 45 7.81 -7.83 -16.52
C THR A 45 6.91 -6.96 -15.65
N THR A 46 5.63 -6.80 -16.01
CA THR A 46 4.66 -6.04 -15.22
C THR A 46 4.49 -6.63 -13.81
N LEU A 47 4.43 -7.96 -13.67
CA LEU A 47 4.31 -8.60 -12.36
C LEU A 47 5.59 -8.45 -11.52
N SER A 48 6.77 -8.51 -12.15
CA SER A 48 8.05 -8.30 -11.49
C SER A 48 8.20 -6.86 -11.00
N ASP A 49 7.84 -5.89 -11.83
CA ASP A 49 7.85 -4.46 -11.48
C ASP A 49 6.85 -4.16 -10.36
N LEU A 50 5.67 -4.77 -10.42
CA LEU A 50 4.67 -4.69 -9.35
C LEU A 50 5.21 -5.28 -8.04
N ALA A 51 5.86 -6.45 -8.08
CA ALA A 51 6.47 -7.03 -6.88
C ALA A 51 7.55 -6.12 -6.28
N LEU A 52 8.38 -5.46 -7.11
CA LEU A 52 9.37 -4.50 -6.63
C LEU A 52 8.71 -3.27 -5.99
N ALA A 53 7.68 -2.71 -6.63
CA ALA A 53 6.94 -1.55 -6.09
C ALA A 53 6.26 -1.87 -4.76
N LEU A 54 5.71 -3.08 -4.62
CA LEU A 54 5.10 -3.56 -3.37
C LEU A 54 6.14 -3.78 -2.27
N LEU A 55 7.35 -4.23 -2.61
CA LEU A 55 8.43 -4.39 -1.63
C LEU A 55 9.03 -3.06 -1.19
N ASP A 56 9.12 -2.09 -2.11
CA ASP A 56 9.62 -0.75 -1.82
C ASP A 56 8.72 -0.04 -0.80
N GLY A 57 7.40 -0.21 -0.92
CA GLY A 57 6.46 0.24 0.12
C GLY A 57 6.26 1.76 0.18
N THR A 58 7.15 2.55 -0.40
CA THR A 58 7.15 4.02 -0.34
C THR A 58 5.83 4.64 -0.79
N VAL A 59 5.20 4.08 -1.83
CA VAL A 59 3.90 4.57 -2.31
C VAL A 59 2.83 4.42 -1.24
N PHE A 60 2.81 3.31 -0.50
CA PHE A 60 1.85 3.10 0.59
C PHE A 60 2.11 4.06 1.75
N GLU A 61 3.37 4.31 2.08
CA GLU A 61 3.75 5.28 3.12
C GLU A 61 3.30 6.70 2.75
N ILE A 62 3.52 7.12 1.50
CA ILE A 62 3.06 8.43 1.00
C ILE A 62 1.54 8.54 1.09
N VAL A 63 0.81 7.53 0.60
CA VAL A 63 -0.67 7.53 0.62
C VAL A 63 -1.18 7.58 2.06
N GLN A 64 -0.56 6.82 2.97
CA GLN A 64 -0.91 6.84 4.39
C GLN A 64 -0.69 8.22 5.02
N GLY A 65 0.44 8.87 4.75
CA GLY A 65 0.71 10.23 5.23
C GLY A 65 -0.29 11.26 4.70
N LEU A 66 -0.67 11.18 3.42
CA LEU A 66 -1.70 12.05 2.84
C LEU A 66 -3.08 11.84 3.49
N LEU A 67 -3.43 10.59 3.79
CA LEU A 67 -4.68 10.24 4.45
C LEU A 67 -4.73 10.76 5.89
N GLU A 68 -3.61 10.69 6.62
CA GLU A 68 -3.50 11.27 7.97
C GLU A 68 -3.67 12.80 7.96
N ILE A 69 -3.07 13.48 6.99
CA ILE A 69 -3.24 14.94 6.80
C ILE A 69 -4.71 15.26 6.50
N GLN A 70 -5.36 14.49 5.64
CA GLN A 70 -6.77 14.65 5.33
C GLN A 70 -7.62 14.54 6.60
N HIS A 71 -7.48 13.44 7.36
CA HIS A 71 -8.26 13.22 8.56
C HIS A 71 -8.05 14.31 9.62
N LEU A 72 -6.82 14.78 9.79
CA LEU A 72 -6.52 15.87 10.71
C LEU A 72 -7.22 17.17 10.29
N THR A 73 -7.22 17.46 8.98
CA THR A 73 -7.87 18.64 8.42
C THR A 73 -9.39 18.58 8.62
N GLU A 74 -10.01 17.44 8.34
CA GLU A 74 -11.44 17.21 8.55
C GLU A 74 -11.83 17.40 10.02
N LYS A 75 -11.05 16.84 10.95
CA LYS A 75 -11.27 17.01 12.40
C LYS A 75 -11.16 18.47 12.83
N ASN A 76 -10.19 19.21 12.31
CA ASN A 76 -10.00 20.63 12.64
C ASN A 76 -11.16 21.49 12.12
N LEU A 77 -11.59 21.27 10.88
CA LEU A 77 -12.74 21.98 10.30
C LEU A 77 -14.04 21.68 11.06
N TYR A 78 -14.26 20.42 11.44
CA TYR A 78 -15.41 20.03 12.25
C TYR A 78 -15.39 20.73 13.61
N SER A 79 -14.24 20.73 14.29
CA SER A 79 -14.08 21.38 15.59
C SER A 79 -14.31 22.90 15.50
N GLN A 80 -13.81 23.54 14.44
CA GLN A 80 -14.02 24.97 14.18
C GLN A 80 -15.51 25.30 13.96
N ARG A 81 -16.22 24.47 13.19
CA ARG A 81 -17.67 24.63 12.99
C ARG A 81 -18.45 24.52 14.30
N LEU A 82 -18.05 23.59 15.18
CA LEU A 82 -18.70 23.41 16.47
C LEU A 82 -18.46 24.61 17.39
N GLN A 83 -17.24 25.15 17.40
CA GLN A 83 -16.91 26.38 18.13
C GLN A 83 -17.77 27.55 17.67
N LEU A 84 -17.85 27.81 16.36
CA LEU A 84 -18.68 28.89 15.81
C LEU A 84 -20.17 28.73 16.16
N HIS A 85 -20.70 27.50 16.12
CA HIS A 85 -22.07 27.24 16.59
C HIS A 85 -22.22 27.55 18.08
N SER A 86 -21.28 27.12 18.92
CA SER A 86 -21.34 27.39 20.35
C SER A 86 -21.25 28.88 20.67
N GLU A 87 -20.43 29.64 19.93
CA GLU A 87 -20.30 31.08 20.07
C GLU A 87 -21.54 31.82 19.59
N THR A 88 -22.13 31.38 18.47
CA THR A 88 -23.39 31.93 17.95
C THR A 88 -24.55 31.69 18.92
N LEU A 89 -24.66 30.47 19.47
CA LEU A 89 -25.64 30.16 20.51
C LEU A 89 -25.41 30.99 21.79
N ARG A 90 -24.15 31.26 22.15
CA ARG A 90 -23.80 32.11 23.31
C ARG A 90 -24.08 33.60 23.05
N GLY A 91 -23.95 34.07 21.82
CA GLY A 91 -24.18 35.46 21.41
C GLY A 91 -25.67 35.82 21.24
N GLY A 92 -26.51 34.86 20.85
CA GLY A 92 -27.96 35.06 20.65
C GLY A 92 -28.77 35.30 21.93
N GLY A 93 -28.24 34.98 23.11
CA GLY A 93 -28.93 35.13 24.39
C GLY A 93 -28.83 36.50 25.06
N LYS A 94 -28.12 37.47 24.47
CA LYS A 94 -27.88 38.80 25.06
C LYS A 94 -28.62 39.96 24.38
N ALA A 95 -29.42 39.71 23.35
CA ALA A 95 -30.17 40.73 22.61
C ALA A 95 -31.61 40.96 23.10
N GLY A 96 -31.92 40.59 24.34
CA GLY A 96 -33.26 40.71 24.92
C GLY A 96 -33.25 40.89 26.43
N GLN A 97 -32.72 42.02 26.90
CA GLN A 97 -32.99 42.63 28.21
C GLN A 97 -32.95 44.14 28.06
#